data_AF-A0A2N1W9T6-F1
#
_entry.id   AF-A0A2N1W9T6-F1
#
_cell.length_a   1.000
_cell.length_b   1.000
_cell.length_c   1.000
_cell.angle_alpha   90.00
_cell.angle_beta   90.00
_cell.angle_gamma   90.00
#
_symmetry.space_group_name_H-M   'P 1'
#
loop_
_entity.id
_entity.type
_entity.pdbx_description
1 polymer ?
#
loop_
_entity_poly.entity_id
_entity_poly.type
_entity_poly.pdbx_seq_one_letter_code
_entity_poly.pdbx_strand_id
1 'polypeptide(L)' 'MLGRIKPVVTLLLITACSDGSAPVPTVPGANVPIEETIFAAELKVDIPASTRTATGLYYRDLVVGDGPAVTAGQTVDVY' A
#
# COMPACT_ATOMS: atom_id res chain seq x y z
N MET A 1 -48.02 19.85 36.95
CA MET A 1 -47.41 20.53 35.78
C MET A 1 -46.34 19.62 35.20
N LEU A 2 -46.62 19.09 34.01
CA LEU A 2 -45.91 17.98 33.37
C LEU A 2 -44.81 18.54 32.44
N GLY A 3 -43.59 18.68 32.95
CA GLY A 3 -42.43 19.20 32.21
C GLY A 3 -41.76 18.12 31.38
N ARG A 4 -42.01 18.12 30.07
CA ARG A 4 -41.38 17.24 29.07
C ARG A 4 -39.93 17.67 28.85
N ILE A 5 -38.97 16.88 29.30
CA ILE A 5 -37.56 16.97 28.86
C ILE A 5 -37.25 15.64 28.17
N LYS A 6 -37.19 15.65 26.84
CA LYS A 6 -36.69 14.51 26.05
C LYS A 6 -35.21 14.74 25.82
N PRO A 7 -34.28 14.03 26.49
CA PRO A 7 -32.90 14.01 26.03
C PRO A 7 -32.89 13.13 24.77
N VAL A 8 -32.82 13.80 23.61
CA VAL A 8 -32.42 13.17 22.36
C VAL A 8 -30.96 12.80 22.55
N VAL A 9 -30.73 11.56 23.02
CA VAL A 9 -29.40 10.95 23.07
C VAL A 9 -29.02 10.63 21.63
N THR A 10 -28.32 11.57 21.00
CA THR A 10 -27.69 11.39 19.69
C THR A 10 -26.59 10.35 19.84
N LEU A 11 -26.91 9.12 19.47
CA LEU A 11 -26.00 7.99 19.44
C LEU A 11 -25.00 8.18 18.27
N LEU A 12 -23.87 8.82 18.56
CA LEU A 12 -22.70 8.88 17.68
C LEU A 12 -21.84 7.62 17.91
N LEU A 13 -21.95 6.64 17.01
CA LEU A 13 -20.98 5.55 16.88
C LEU A 13 -20.64 5.36 15.40
N ILE A 14 -19.84 6.28 14.86
CA ILE A 14 -19.11 6.09 13.60
C ILE A 14 -17.79 5.38 13.92
N THR A 15 -17.84 4.06 14.10
CA THR A 15 -16.65 3.21 14.08
C THR A 15 -16.89 2.05 13.13
N ALA A 16 -16.70 2.36 11.86
CA ALA A 16 -16.53 1.38 10.81
C ALA A 16 -15.40 1.87 9.90
N CYS A 17 -14.19 2.01 10.47
CA CYS A 17 -13.00 1.72 9.68
C CYS A 17 -12.99 0.20 9.50
N SER A 18 -13.84 -0.29 8.58
CA SER A 18 -13.67 -1.62 8.04
C SER A 18 -12.29 -1.65 7.42
N ASP A 19 -11.38 -2.42 8.01
CA ASP A 19 -10.10 -2.75 7.42
C ASP A 19 -10.34 -3.14 5.96
N GLY A 20 -9.91 -2.25 5.06
CA GLY A 20 -9.98 -2.43 3.63
C GLY A 20 -8.92 -3.42 3.16
N SER A 21 -8.92 -4.64 3.70
CA SER A 21 -8.31 -5.75 2.99
C SER A 21 -9.24 -6.10 1.85
N ALA A 22 -9.05 -5.40 0.73
CA ALA A 22 -9.56 -5.87 -0.54
C ALA A 22 -9.17 -7.35 -0.69
N PRO A 23 -10.08 -8.23 -1.15
CA PRO A 23 -9.72 -9.61 -1.42
C PRO A 23 -8.56 -9.58 -2.41
N VAL A 24 -7.39 -10.08 -1.97
CA VAL A 24 -6.24 -10.25 -2.85
C VAL A 24 -6.72 -11.19 -3.96
N PRO A 25 -6.70 -10.77 -5.23
CA PRO A 25 -7.16 -11.63 -6.31
C PRO A 25 -6.35 -12.93 -6.27
N THR A 26 -7.04 -14.07 -6.15
CA THR A 26 -6.42 -15.39 -6.13
C THR A 26 -5.93 -15.69 -7.55
N VAL A 27 -4.72 -15.25 -7.87
CA VAL A 27 -4.06 -15.54 -9.15
C VAL A 27 -3.50 -16.98 -9.08
N PRO A 28 -3.78 -17.85 -10.06
CA PRO A 28 -3.12 -19.15 -10.16
C PRO A 28 -1.59 -18.96 -10.14
N GLY A 29 -0.91 -19.52 -9.14
CA GLY A 29 0.52 -19.29 -8.90
C GLY A 29 0.86 -18.40 -7.68
N ALA A 30 -0.15 -17.82 -7.01
CA ALA A 30 0.03 -16.93 -5.86
C ALA A 30 0.70 -17.55 -4.61
N ASN A 31 1.08 -18.83 -4.65
CA ASN A 31 1.81 -19.50 -3.57
C ASN A 31 3.27 -19.79 -3.93
N VAL A 32 3.74 -19.38 -5.11
CA VAL A 32 5.17 -19.44 -5.46
C VAL A 32 5.86 -18.23 -4.81
N PRO A 33 6.91 -18.43 -3.99
CA PRO A 33 7.70 -17.33 -3.47
C PRO A 33 8.19 -16.41 -4.58
N ILE A 34 8.22 -15.10 -4.34
CA ILE A 34 8.65 -14.14 -5.37
C ILE A 34 10.12 -14.38 -5.78
N GLU A 35 10.91 -14.94 -4.88
CA GLU A 35 12.30 -15.33 -5.05
C GLU A 35 12.47 -16.52 -6.01
N GLU A 36 11.42 -17.33 -6.20
CA GLU A 36 11.39 -18.46 -7.14
C GLU A 36 10.70 -18.10 -8.47
N THR A 37 10.13 -16.89 -8.55
CA THR A 37 9.40 -16.44 -9.72
C THR A 37 10.38 -16.08 -10.85
N ILE A 38 10.19 -16.71 -12.01
CA ILE A 38 10.91 -16.34 -13.23
C ILE A 38 10.14 -15.19 -13.90
N PHE A 39 10.70 -13.99 -13.84
CA PHE A 39 10.16 -12.82 -14.51
C PHE A 39 10.53 -12.79 -15.99
N ALA A 40 9.68 -12.18 -16.82
CA ALA A 40 10.01 -11.88 -18.20
C ALA A 40 11.24 -10.95 -18.26
N ALA A 41 12.17 -11.24 -19.18
CA ALA A 41 13.46 -10.56 -19.23
C ALA A 41 13.31 -9.05 -19.50
N GLU A 42 12.30 -8.63 -20.27
CA GLU A 42 12.03 -7.22 -20.56
C GLU A 42 11.71 -6.38 -19.32
N LEU A 43 11.22 -7.01 -18.24
CA LEU A 43 10.89 -6.32 -16.98
C LEU A 43 12.12 -5.95 -16.17
N LYS A 44 13.29 -6.56 -16.47
CA LYS A 44 14.56 -6.32 -15.78
C LYS A 44 14.45 -6.45 -14.24
N VAL A 45 13.57 -7.33 -13.77
CA VAL A 45 13.46 -7.65 -12.34
C VAL A 45 14.63 -8.55 -11.96
N ASP A 46 15.35 -8.16 -10.91
CA ASP A 46 16.45 -8.94 -10.32
C ASP A 46 16.32 -8.82 -8.81
N ILE A 47 15.74 -9.87 -8.21
CA ILE A 47 15.44 -9.98 -6.78
C ILE A 47 16.74 -10.03 -5.95
N PRO A 48 17.77 -10.82 -6.32
CA PRO A 48 19.08 -10.77 -5.64
C PRO A 48 19.72 -9.38 -5.57
N ALA A 49 19.54 -8.54 -6.59
CA ALA A 49 20.06 -7.16 -6.61
C ALA A 49 19.16 -6.13 -5.90
N SER A 50 18.08 -6.56 -5.26
CA SER A 50 17.12 -5.69 -4.57
C SER A 50 17.32 -5.68 -3.06
N THR A 51 16.89 -4.61 -2.41
CA THR A 51 16.85 -4.51 -0.95
C THR A 51 15.48 -4.94 -0.46
N ARG A 52 15.46 -5.90 0.48
CA ARG A 52 14.24 -6.36 1.15
C ARG A 52 13.96 -5.55 2.41
N THR A 53 12.76 -4.99 2.52
CA THR A 53 12.30 -4.29 3.74
C THR A 53 11.90 -5.29 4.83
N ALA A 54 11.74 -4.81 6.06
CA ALA A 54 11.23 -5.62 7.18
C ALA A 54 9.80 -6.14 6.94
N THR A 55 9.01 -5.46 6.11
CA THR A 55 7.64 -5.87 5.72
C THR A 55 7.63 -6.84 4.53
N GLY A 56 8.79 -7.20 3.98
CA GLY A 56 8.92 -8.15 2.87
C GLY A 56 8.79 -7.52 1.48
N LEU A 57 8.77 -6.20 1.36
CA LEU A 57 8.81 -5.52 0.06
C LEU A 57 10.23 -5.53 -0.50
N TYR A 58 10.36 -5.67 -1.82
CA TYR A 58 11.62 -5.53 -2.53
C TYR A 58 11.63 -4.20 -3.29
N TYR A 59 12.69 -3.41 -3.12
CA TYR A 59 12.93 -2.21 -3.91
C TYR A 59 14.38 -2.17 -4.40
N ARG A 60 14.62 -1.40 -5.45
CA ARG A 60 15.96 -1.15 -5.97
C ARG A 60 16.08 0.30 -6.38
N ASP A 61 17.15 0.93 -5.94
CA ASP A 61 17.45 2.30 -6.34
C ASP A 61 17.98 2.29 -7.77
N LEU A 62 17.22 2.94 -8.65
CA LEU A 62 17.60 3.17 -10.04
C LEU A 62 17.77 4.67 -10.24
N VAL A 63 18.99 5.10 -10.52
CA VAL A 63 19.24 6.48 -10.96
C VAL A 63 19.03 6.50 -12.47
N VAL A 64 17.91 7.07 -12.89
CA VAL A 64 17.57 7.24 -14.30
C VAL A 64 17.48 8.74 -14.58
N GLY A 65 18.40 9.24 -15.41
CA GLY A 65 18.52 10.65 -15.76
C GLY A 65 19.31 11.49 -14.75
N ASP A 66 19.48 12.77 -15.08
CA ASP A 66 20.32 13.73 -14.34
C ASP A 66 19.49 14.81 -13.61
N GLY A 67 18.21 14.51 -13.35
CA GLY A 67 17.30 15.43 -12.67
C GLY A 67 17.67 15.66 -11.20
N PRO A 68 17.18 16.74 -10.57
CA PRO A 68 17.44 17.01 -9.16
C PRO A 68 16.79 15.93 -8.28
N ALA A 69 17.50 15.55 -7.22
CA ALA A 69 16.94 14.65 -6.21
C ALA A 69 15.77 15.33 -5.49
N VAL A 70 14.67 14.57 -5.33
CA VAL A 70 13.51 15.03 -4.57
C VAL A 70 13.88 15.10 -3.08
N THR A 71 13.39 16.14 -2.41
CA THR A 71 13.58 16.36 -0.97
C THR A 71 12.27 16.19 -0.22
N ALA A 72 12.37 15.95 1.09
CA ALA A 72 11.19 15.77 1.93
C ALA A 72 10.24 16.99 1.87
N GLY A 73 8.94 16.73 1.71
CA GLY A 73 7.92 17.77 1.59
C GLY A 73 7.60 18.21 0.15
N GLN A 74 8.31 17.68 -0.85
CA GLN A 74 7.97 17.89 -2.26
C GLN A 74 6.91 16.88 -2.73
N THR A 75 6.01 17.34 -3.60
CA THR A 75 5.02 16.49 -4.29
C THR A 75 5.60 15.99 -5.60
N VAL A 76 5.38 14.71 -5.90
CA VAL A 76 5.76 14.08 -7.16
C VAL A 76 4.51 13.53 -7.81
N ASP A 77 4.31 13.87 -9.08
CA ASP A 77 3.27 13.27 -9.91
C ASP A 77 3.87 12.14 -10.76
N VAL A 78 3.16 11.01 -10.82
CA VAL A 78 3.52 9.86 -11.67
C VAL A 78 2.43 9.73 -12.73
N TYR A 79 2.82 9.80 -14.00
CA TYR A 79 1.94 9.74 -15.16
C TYR A 79 2.07 8.41 -15.92
#